data_AF-A0A7N2MQA6-F1
#
_entry.id   AF-A0A7N2MQA6-F1
#
_cell.length_a   1.000
_cell.length_b   1.000
_cell.length_c   1.000
_cell.angle_alpha   90.00
_cell.angle_beta   90.00
_cell.angle_gamma   90.00
#
_symmetry.space_group_name_H-M   'P 1'
#
loop_
_entity.id
_entity.type
_entity.pdbx_description
1 polymer ?
#
loop_
_entity_poly.entity_id
_entity_poly.type
_entity_poly.pdbx_seq_one_letter_code
_entity_poly.pdbx_strand_id
1 'polypeptide(L)'
;MSTNPPKIRYISESFIKPQYALEESKRPLYLTPWDLAMLSGKYMQKDFLFTKPPASNSQEDFIKSLLDRLKHSLSVTLLHFYPLAGCLVTQKNENPPSSLIFVDCSAGAKFIYADLDMTISDILSPIDAQGNNISITRPPIDKRGFPDGVSTIIKLPFTHQDEFISRFKAPKLIRERTFQFSSESIAKLKAKANAESNNKISSFQTLSALVWSVTMASSPRFNVYENEFGMGIAVALCCGNANKFDVKVSSYQGREGGGSIDLDVCLLPESMSALESDEEFMDAVSLSH
;
A
#
# COMPACT_ATOMS: atom_id res chain seq x y z
N MET A 1 4.29 -6.83 -33.08
CA MET A 1 5.51 -7.52 -32.61
C MET A 1 5.31 -7.81 -31.13
N SER A 2 5.44 -9.07 -30.71
CA SER A 2 5.28 -9.45 -29.30
C SER A 2 6.45 -8.90 -28.50
N THR A 3 6.26 -7.76 -27.83
CA THR A 3 7.23 -7.26 -26.85
C THR A 3 7.19 -8.20 -25.64
N ASN A 4 8.32 -8.81 -25.31
CA ASN A 4 8.40 -9.61 -24.08
C ASN A 4 8.09 -8.69 -22.88
N PRO A 5 7.35 -9.17 -21.87
CA PRO A 5 7.05 -8.36 -20.70
C PRO A 5 8.35 -7.94 -20.00
N PRO A 6 8.44 -6.69 -19.50
CA PRO A 6 9.63 -6.18 -18.85
C PRO A 6 9.98 -7.05 -17.64
N LYS A 7 11.25 -7.43 -17.53
CA LYS A 7 11.72 -8.40 -16.54
C LYS A 7 12.45 -7.69 -15.40
N ILE A 8 11.98 -7.89 -14.16
CA ILE A 8 12.68 -7.38 -12.98
C ILE A 8 14.07 -8.03 -12.88
N ARG A 9 15.09 -7.18 -12.77
CA ARG A 9 16.45 -7.54 -12.42
C ARG A 9 16.66 -7.33 -10.92
N TYR A 10 16.76 -8.43 -10.19
CA TYR A 10 17.06 -8.38 -8.76
C TYR A 10 18.54 -8.05 -8.55
N ILE A 11 18.85 -7.01 -7.77
CA ILE A 11 20.23 -6.54 -7.58
C ILE A 11 20.75 -6.94 -6.21
N SER A 12 20.01 -6.66 -5.13
CA SER A 12 20.44 -7.03 -3.78
C SER A 12 19.28 -7.23 -2.82
N GLU A 13 19.53 -8.02 -1.77
CA GLU A 13 18.64 -8.26 -0.64
C GLU A 13 19.44 -8.18 0.65
N SER A 14 18.85 -7.56 1.67
CA SER A 14 19.45 -7.47 3.00
C SER A 14 18.36 -7.42 4.07
N PHE A 15 18.69 -7.83 5.29
CA PHE A 15 17.82 -7.67 6.45
C PHE A 15 18.33 -6.53 7.32
N ILE A 16 17.55 -5.46 7.43
CA ILE A 16 17.90 -4.25 8.18
C ILE A 16 17.45 -4.43 9.61
N LYS A 17 18.42 -4.49 10.52
CA LYS A 17 18.16 -4.62 11.95
C LYS A 17 18.12 -3.23 12.62
N PRO A 18 17.51 -3.12 13.80
CA PRO A 18 17.67 -1.93 14.62
C PRO A 18 19.15 -1.62 14.83
N GLN A 19 19.49 -0.33 14.92
CA GLN A 19 20.90 0.13 14.96
C GLN A 19 21.72 -0.54 16.08
N TYR A 20 21.07 -0.89 17.19
CA TYR A 20 21.62 -1.70 18.27
C TYR A 20 20.54 -2.66 18.78
N ALA A 21 20.97 -3.74 19.44
CA ALA A 21 20.04 -4.72 19.99
C ALA A 21 19.29 -4.12 21.19
N LEU A 22 17.96 -4.28 21.20
CA LEU A 22 17.10 -3.90 22.32
C LEU A 22 16.83 -5.13 23.19
N GLU A 23 16.90 -5.00 24.51
CA GLU A 23 16.57 -6.11 25.42
C GLU A 23 15.10 -6.52 25.27
N GLU A 24 14.21 -5.56 24.98
CA GLU A 24 12.79 -5.79 24.70
C GLU A 24 12.60 -6.63 23.44
N SER A 25 13.45 -6.44 22.42
CA SER A 25 13.37 -7.20 21.17
C SER A 25 13.75 -8.68 21.32
N LYS A 26 14.37 -9.07 22.45
CA LYS A 26 14.67 -10.47 22.77
C LYS A 26 13.45 -11.24 23.26
N ARG A 27 12.37 -10.53 23.64
CA ARG A 27 11.14 -11.16 24.12
C ARG A 27 10.19 -11.39 22.94
N PRO A 28 9.53 -12.56 22.87
CA PRO A 28 8.50 -12.80 21.86
C PRO A 28 7.34 -11.82 22.06
N LEU A 29 6.91 -11.17 20.98
CA LEU A 29 5.74 -10.30 21.01
C LEU A 29 4.49 -11.11 20.64
N TYR A 30 3.64 -11.37 21.63
CA TYR A 30 2.41 -12.14 21.44
C TYR A 30 1.32 -11.30 20.78
N LEU A 31 0.58 -11.94 19.88
CA LEU A 31 -0.54 -11.32 19.15
C LEU A 31 -1.83 -11.38 19.98
N THR A 32 -2.59 -10.29 19.95
CA THR A 32 -3.95 -10.25 20.51
C THR A 32 -4.93 -10.99 19.59
N PRO A 33 -6.13 -11.38 20.07
CA PRO A 33 -7.16 -11.98 19.21
C PRO A 33 -7.49 -11.13 17.98
N TRP A 34 -7.40 -9.80 18.08
CA TRP A 34 -7.64 -8.89 16.96
C TRP A 34 -6.52 -8.95 15.91
N ASP A 35 -5.26 -9.00 16.34
CA ASP A 35 -4.12 -9.16 15.44
C ASP A 35 -4.19 -10.48 14.67
N LEU A 36 -4.70 -11.53 15.35
CA LEU A 36 -4.87 -12.85 14.76
C LEU A 36 -5.96 -12.87 13.67
N ALA A 37 -7.04 -12.10 13.83
CA ALA A 37 -8.07 -11.93 12.80
C ALA A 37 -7.51 -11.29 11.52
N MET A 38 -6.53 -10.39 11.67
CA MET A 38 -5.85 -9.74 10.55
C MET A 38 -4.86 -10.65 9.82
N LEU A 39 -4.57 -11.85 10.35
CA LEU A 39 -3.62 -12.76 9.70
C LEU A 39 -4.12 -13.33 8.38
N SER A 40 -5.43 -13.37 8.15
CA SER A 40 -6.04 -13.82 6.88
C SER A 40 -5.94 -12.77 5.76
N GLY A 41 -5.63 -11.51 6.11
CA GLY A 41 -5.42 -10.41 5.17
C GLY A 41 -4.13 -10.55 4.36
N LYS A 42 -4.17 -10.08 3.11
CA LYS A 42 -2.96 -9.88 2.30
C LYS A 42 -2.13 -8.71 2.84
N TYR A 43 -0.84 -8.67 2.53
CA TYR A 43 0.02 -7.58 2.97
C TYR A 43 -0.40 -6.25 2.38
N MET A 44 -0.52 -5.23 3.22
CA MET A 44 -0.71 -3.87 2.72
C MET A 44 0.54 -3.45 1.94
N GLN A 45 0.32 -3.15 0.67
CA GLN A 45 1.33 -2.65 -0.26
C GLN A 45 1.04 -1.18 -0.56
N LYS A 46 2.09 -0.36 -0.49
CA LYS A 46 2.07 1.09 -0.73
C LYS A 46 3.33 1.45 -1.49
N ASP A 47 3.14 2.04 -2.66
CA ASP A 47 4.23 2.36 -3.57
C ASP A 47 4.31 3.86 -3.76
N PHE A 48 5.51 4.42 -3.59
CA PHE A 48 5.81 5.81 -3.91
C PHE A 48 6.64 5.84 -5.18
N LEU A 49 6.19 6.59 -6.18
CA LEU A 49 6.89 6.74 -7.45
C LEU A 49 7.66 8.06 -7.45
N PHE A 50 8.97 7.99 -7.70
CA PHE A 50 9.84 9.17 -7.78
C PHE A 50 10.50 9.26 -9.15
N THR A 51 10.71 10.48 -9.64
CA THR A 51 11.52 10.70 -10.85
C THR A 51 12.95 10.31 -10.57
N LYS A 52 13.51 9.44 -11.44
CA LYS A 52 14.93 9.15 -11.40
C LYS A 52 15.73 10.42 -11.75
N PRO A 53 16.82 10.72 -11.03
CA PRO A 53 17.70 11.82 -11.43
C PRO A 53 18.30 11.58 -12.83
N PRO A 54 18.67 12.65 -13.56
CA PRO A 54 19.18 12.54 -14.94
C PRO A 54 20.39 11.61 -15.04
N ALA A 55 20.43 10.83 -16.12
CA ALA A 55 21.52 9.90 -16.39
C ALA A 55 22.86 10.64 -16.54
N SER A 56 23.75 10.43 -15.59
CA SER A 56 25.10 10.97 -15.55
C SER A 56 26.01 9.95 -14.86
N ASN A 57 27.33 10.10 -15.01
CA ASN A 57 28.30 9.19 -14.38
C ASN A 57 28.16 9.11 -12.85
N SER A 58 27.51 10.09 -12.21
CA SER A 58 27.22 10.12 -10.77
C SER A 58 25.91 9.43 -10.37
N GLN A 59 25.13 8.88 -11.32
CA GLN A 59 23.84 8.26 -11.02
C GLN A 59 23.99 6.99 -10.19
N GLU A 60 25.00 6.16 -10.47
CA GLU A 60 25.28 4.95 -9.68
C GLU A 60 25.70 5.31 -8.25
N ASP A 61 26.56 6.31 -8.10
CA ASP A 61 26.98 6.83 -6.80
C ASP A 61 25.80 7.43 -6.02
N PHE A 62 24.90 8.15 -6.71
CA PHE A 62 23.69 8.68 -6.12
C PHE A 62 22.79 7.56 -5.60
N ILE A 63 22.49 6.54 -6.42
CA ILE A 63 21.64 5.43 -6.01
C ILE A 63 22.28 4.67 -4.85
N LYS A 64 23.60 4.44 -4.88
CA LYS A 64 24.31 3.81 -3.77
C LYS A 64 24.17 4.62 -2.48
N SER A 65 24.42 5.93 -2.52
CA SER A 65 24.26 6.84 -1.39
C SER A 65 22.82 6.88 -0.87
N LEU A 66 21.84 6.88 -1.77
CA LEU A 66 20.42 6.80 -1.42
C LEU A 66 20.09 5.49 -0.70
N LEU A 67 20.53 4.34 -1.23
CA LEU A 67 20.31 3.04 -0.60
C LEU A 67 20.95 2.96 0.78
N ASP A 68 22.16 3.48 0.95
CA ASP A 68 22.84 3.51 2.25
C ASP A 68 22.10 4.39 3.26
N ARG A 69 21.64 5.58 2.83
CA ARG A 69 20.83 6.47 3.66
C ARG A 69 19.49 5.84 4.06
N LEU A 70 18.80 5.18 3.12
CA LEU A 70 17.54 4.47 3.38
C LEU A 70 17.70 3.33 4.37
N LYS A 71 18.74 2.50 4.20
CA LYS A 71 19.05 1.41 5.14
C LYS A 71 19.37 1.94 6.52
N HIS A 72 20.16 3.02 6.60
CA HIS A 72 20.50 3.65 7.87
C HIS A 72 19.28 4.26 8.58
N SER A 73 18.47 5.06 7.87
CA SER A 73 17.27 5.67 8.47
C SER A 73 16.24 4.62 8.89
N LEU A 74 16.09 3.54 8.12
CA LEU A 74 15.25 2.40 8.49
C LEU A 74 15.79 1.73 9.76
N SER A 75 17.11 1.49 9.86
CA SER A 75 17.75 0.91 11.04
C SER A 75 17.51 1.74 12.31
N VAL A 76 17.58 3.08 12.21
CA VAL A 76 17.26 4.00 13.31
C VAL A 76 15.76 3.95 13.65
N THR A 77 14.89 3.98 12.65
CA THR A 77 13.43 3.94 12.84
C THR A 77 12.97 2.65 13.53
N LEU A 78 13.60 1.52 13.19
CA LEU A 78 13.32 0.23 13.79
C LEU A 78 13.70 0.13 15.27
N LEU A 79 14.43 1.10 15.85
CA LEU A 79 14.57 1.18 17.31
C LEU A 79 13.24 1.50 17.99
N HIS A 80 12.48 2.42 17.39
CA HIS A 80 11.18 2.85 17.91
C HIS A 80 10.07 1.86 17.55
N PHE A 81 10.21 1.18 16.41
CA PHE A 81 9.23 0.25 15.86
C PHE A 81 9.82 -1.16 15.68
N TYR A 82 10.55 -1.64 16.70
CA TYR A 82 11.25 -2.93 16.65
C TYR A 82 10.38 -4.14 16.26
N PRO A 83 9.05 -4.19 16.55
CA PRO A 83 8.22 -5.29 16.06
C PRO A 83 8.16 -5.39 14.53
N LEU A 84 8.34 -4.27 13.82
CA LEU A 84 8.38 -4.26 12.35
C LEU A 84 9.65 -4.88 11.76
N ALA A 85 10.70 -5.03 12.58
CA ALA A 85 11.90 -5.78 12.23
C ALA A 85 11.73 -7.30 12.47
N GLY A 86 10.57 -7.73 12.98
CA GLY A 86 10.36 -9.11 13.36
C GLY A 86 9.78 -9.98 12.26
N CYS A 87 9.79 -11.29 12.51
CA CYS A 87 9.12 -12.28 11.69
C CYS A 87 8.06 -13.02 12.51
N LEU A 88 6.97 -13.41 11.85
CA LEU A 88 5.94 -14.24 12.49
C LEU A 88 6.49 -15.65 12.68
N VAL A 89 6.58 -16.08 13.92
CA VAL A 89 7.01 -17.44 14.30
C VAL A 89 5.79 -18.25 14.70
N THR A 90 5.81 -19.54 14.37
CA THR A 90 4.78 -20.50 14.73
C THR A 90 5.38 -21.64 15.52
N GLN A 91 5.02 -21.76 16.80
CA GLN A 91 5.43 -22.86 17.67
C GLN A 91 4.27 -23.84 17.86
N LYS A 92 4.53 -25.14 17.74
CA LYS A 92 3.53 -26.21 17.93
C LYS A 92 3.87 -27.05 19.15
N ASN A 93 2.84 -27.45 19.90
CA ASN A 93 2.90 -28.39 21.02
C ASN A 93 2.00 -29.58 20.71
N GLU A 94 2.49 -30.79 20.96
CA GLU A 94 1.78 -32.03 20.58
C GLU A 94 0.82 -32.53 21.67
N ASN A 95 1.09 -32.26 22.96
CA ASN A 95 0.32 -32.79 24.08
C ASN A 95 0.12 -31.75 25.21
N PRO A 96 -1.05 -31.12 25.34
CA PRO A 96 -2.20 -31.16 24.41
C PRO A 96 -1.88 -30.41 23.09
N PRO A 97 -2.51 -30.80 21.97
CA PRO A 97 -2.31 -30.16 20.68
C PRO A 97 -2.65 -28.67 20.77
N SER A 98 -1.66 -27.81 20.58
CA SER A 98 -1.82 -26.35 20.60
C SER A 98 -0.71 -25.67 19.81
N SER A 99 -0.96 -24.44 19.37
CA SER A 99 0.04 -23.67 18.64
C SER A 99 0.15 -22.25 19.24
N LEU A 100 1.37 -21.68 19.36
CA LEU A 100 1.65 -20.25 19.71
C LEU A 100 2.29 -19.34 18.58
N ILE A 101 1.63 -18.26 18.08
CA ILE A 101 2.12 -17.28 17.07
C ILE A 101 2.56 -16.09 17.89
N PHE A 102 3.77 -15.66 17.60
CA PHE A 102 4.33 -14.43 18.10
C PHE A 102 5.24 -13.83 17.03
N VAL A 103 5.62 -12.58 17.22
CA VAL A 103 6.64 -11.93 16.42
C VAL A 103 7.99 -12.13 17.12
N ASP A 104 8.93 -12.75 16.42
CA ASP A 104 10.35 -12.76 16.79
C ASP A 104 11.02 -11.53 16.18
N CYS A 105 11.37 -10.57 17.03
CA CYS A 105 11.89 -9.27 16.64
C CYS A 105 13.40 -9.29 16.27
N SER A 106 14.03 -10.47 16.19
CA SER A 106 15.49 -10.59 15.94
C SER A 106 15.89 -10.69 14.47
N ALA A 107 14.93 -10.90 13.57
CA ALA A 107 15.17 -11.22 12.16
C ALA A 107 15.73 -10.04 11.32
N GLY A 108 15.21 -8.83 11.55
CA GLY A 108 15.43 -7.66 10.71
C GLY A 108 14.35 -7.47 9.65
N ALA A 109 14.14 -6.22 9.22
CA ALA A 109 13.22 -5.88 8.14
C ALA A 109 13.85 -6.18 6.78
N LYS A 110 13.16 -6.92 5.93
CA LYS A 110 13.65 -7.28 4.60
C LYS A 110 13.68 -6.05 3.69
N PHE A 111 14.84 -5.76 3.12
CA PHE A 111 15.09 -4.67 2.18
C PHE A 111 15.60 -5.22 0.85
N ILE A 112 14.96 -4.81 -0.24
CA ILE A 112 15.24 -5.30 -1.59
C ILE A 112 15.57 -4.12 -2.49
N TYR A 113 16.61 -4.26 -3.29
CA TYR A 113 16.89 -3.37 -4.41
C TYR A 113 16.85 -4.16 -5.71
N ALA A 114 16.02 -3.69 -6.63
CA ALA A 114 15.80 -4.29 -7.94
C ALA A 114 15.63 -3.18 -8.98
N ASP A 115 15.83 -3.54 -10.23
CA ASP A 115 15.79 -2.67 -11.40
C ASP A 115 14.82 -3.23 -12.43
N LEU A 116 14.15 -2.34 -13.15
CA LEU A 116 13.13 -2.68 -14.14
C LEU A 116 13.13 -1.61 -15.23
N ASP A 117 13.22 -2.06 -16.47
CA ASP A 117 13.19 -1.18 -17.64
C ASP A 117 11.73 -0.79 -17.96
N MET A 118 11.23 0.19 -17.22
CA MET A 118 9.89 0.78 -17.35
C MET A 118 9.91 2.27 -17.01
N THR A 119 9.02 3.03 -17.64
CA THR A 119 8.79 4.44 -17.30
C THR A 119 7.72 4.59 -16.23
N ILE A 120 7.67 5.76 -15.57
CA ILE A 120 6.58 6.10 -14.64
C ILE A 120 5.22 6.09 -15.37
N SER A 121 5.18 6.52 -16.64
CA SER A 121 3.95 6.49 -17.44
C SER A 121 3.46 5.06 -17.67
N ASP A 122 4.36 4.10 -17.85
CA ASP A 122 3.97 2.69 -18.02
C ASP A 122 3.32 2.14 -16.75
N ILE A 123 3.79 2.56 -15.57
CA ILE A 123 3.23 2.16 -14.27
C ILE A 123 1.87 2.82 -14.02
N LEU A 124 1.72 4.10 -14.40
CA LEU A 124 0.49 4.88 -14.17
C LEU A 124 -0.59 4.67 -15.23
N SER A 125 -0.25 4.03 -16.35
CA SER A 125 -1.23 3.75 -17.41
C SER A 125 -2.38 2.87 -16.89
N PRO A 126 -3.65 3.19 -17.21
CA PRO A 126 -4.78 2.38 -16.78
C PRO A 126 -4.64 0.95 -17.30
N ILE A 127 -4.89 -0.03 -16.42
CA ILE A 127 -4.93 -1.43 -16.85
C ILE A 127 -6.25 -1.62 -17.62
N ASP A 128 -6.17 -1.72 -18.95
CA ASP A 128 -7.33 -1.98 -19.79
C ASP A 128 -8.01 -3.29 -19.39
N ALA A 129 -9.36 -3.29 -19.40
CA ALA A 129 -10.22 -4.44 -19.11
C ALA A 129 -9.96 -5.68 -19.99
N GLN A 130 -9.10 -5.56 -21.02
CA GLN A 130 -8.66 -6.65 -21.89
C GLN A 130 -7.48 -7.47 -21.35
N GLY A 131 -6.93 -7.15 -20.17
CA GLY A 131 -6.00 -8.05 -19.49
C GLY A 131 -4.66 -8.22 -20.21
N ASN A 132 -4.20 -7.20 -20.94
CA ASN A 132 -2.80 -7.08 -21.32
C ASN A 132 -1.98 -6.86 -20.05
N ASN A 133 -1.67 -7.98 -19.38
CA ASN A 133 -0.84 -8.00 -18.20
C ASN A 133 0.50 -7.33 -18.54
N ILE A 134 0.76 -6.15 -17.99
CA ILE A 134 2.12 -5.84 -17.53
C ILE A 134 2.37 -6.79 -16.37
N SER A 135 2.66 -8.04 -16.72
CA SER A 135 2.99 -9.09 -15.77
C SER A 135 4.36 -8.74 -15.23
N ILE A 136 4.39 -8.00 -14.13
CA ILE A 136 5.55 -7.96 -13.25
C ILE A 136 5.84 -9.42 -12.92
N THR A 137 6.90 -9.98 -13.50
CA THR A 137 7.14 -11.44 -13.53
C THR A 137 7.33 -12.02 -12.13
N ARG A 138 7.51 -11.14 -11.12
CA ARG A 138 7.47 -11.42 -9.68
C ARG A 138 6.91 -10.18 -8.96
N PRO A 139 5.62 -10.16 -8.54
CA PRO A 139 5.06 -9.04 -7.79
C PRO A 139 5.87 -8.78 -6.50
N PRO A 140 5.79 -7.56 -5.92
CA PRO A 140 6.30 -7.28 -4.57
C PRO A 140 5.87 -8.41 -3.63
N ILE A 141 6.77 -8.84 -2.75
CA ILE A 141 6.64 -10.11 -2.00
C ILE A 141 5.21 -10.34 -1.49
N ASP A 142 4.47 -11.22 -2.16
CA ASP A 142 3.15 -11.68 -1.72
C ASP A 142 3.26 -12.80 -0.67
N LYS A 143 4.48 -13.34 -0.47
CA LYS A 143 4.75 -14.39 0.49
C LYS A 143 4.96 -13.79 1.87
N ARG A 144 4.07 -14.14 2.80
CA ARG A 144 4.29 -13.83 4.21
C ARG A 144 5.55 -14.49 4.69
N GLY A 145 6.38 -13.75 5.43
CA GLY A 145 7.65 -14.18 6.03
C GLY A 145 7.42 -15.25 7.09
N PHE A 146 6.73 -16.31 6.69
CA PHE A 146 6.54 -17.54 7.39
C PHE A 146 7.61 -18.50 6.89
N PRO A 147 8.28 -19.24 7.77
CA PRO A 147 9.01 -20.44 7.37
C PRO A 147 8.09 -21.39 6.57
N ASP A 148 8.60 -22.00 5.51
CA ASP A 148 7.82 -22.94 4.69
C ASP A 148 7.39 -24.17 5.52
N GLY A 149 6.11 -24.54 5.42
CA GLY A 149 5.62 -25.86 5.87
C GLY A 149 4.82 -25.93 7.17
N VAL A 150 4.41 -24.83 7.80
CA VAL A 150 3.79 -24.93 9.14
C VAL A 150 2.60 -23.99 9.34
N SER A 151 1.42 -24.61 9.41
CA SER A 151 0.12 -23.98 9.65
C SER A 151 -0.12 -23.57 11.12
N THR A 152 -0.10 -22.25 11.35
CA THR A 152 -0.99 -21.39 12.17
C THR A 152 -1.02 -21.44 13.71
N ILE A 153 -1.43 -20.30 14.30
CA ILE A 153 -1.87 -20.14 15.70
C ILE A 153 -3.06 -19.24 15.89
N ILE A 154 -4.03 -19.79 16.65
CA ILE A 154 -4.86 -19.19 17.70
C ILE A 154 -5.26 -20.39 18.62
N LYS A 155 -5.55 -20.23 19.92
CA LYS A 155 -6.38 -21.25 20.63
C LYS A 155 -7.82 -21.10 20.15
N LEU A 156 -8.10 -21.63 18.97
CA LEU A 156 -9.45 -21.78 18.43
C LEU A 156 -9.84 -23.26 18.45
N PRO A 157 -11.12 -23.61 18.53
CA PRO A 157 -11.60 -24.99 18.52
C PRO A 157 -11.53 -25.63 17.12
N PHE A 158 -10.48 -25.31 16.34
CA PHE A 158 -10.34 -25.70 14.93
C PHE A 158 -8.94 -26.31 14.71
N THR A 159 -8.91 -27.40 13.94
CA THR A 159 -7.74 -28.30 13.82
C THR A 159 -6.91 -28.02 12.57
N HIS A 160 -7.50 -27.35 11.56
CA HIS A 160 -6.86 -27.10 10.26
C HIS A 160 -6.91 -25.62 9.85
N GLN A 161 -5.84 -25.12 9.20
CA GLN A 161 -5.72 -23.71 8.75
C GLN A 161 -6.82 -23.28 7.79
N ASP A 162 -7.29 -24.23 6.97
CA ASP A 162 -8.34 -24.01 5.97
C ASP A 162 -9.72 -23.80 6.62
N GLU A 163 -9.88 -24.16 7.91
CA GLU A 163 -11.14 -23.99 8.66
C GLU A 163 -11.37 -22.55 9.12
N PHE A 164 -10.34 -21.70 9.18
CA PHE A 164 -10.47 -20.31 9.67
C PHE A 164 -9.73 -19.25 8.84
N ILE A 165 -8.85 -19.63 7.91
CA ILE A 165 -8.19 -18.68 6.99
C ILE A 165 -8.88 -18.75 5.62
N SER A 166 -9.98 -18.02 5.48
CA SER A 166 -10.49 -17.63 4.16
C SER A 166 -9.65 -16.46 3.64
N ARG A 167 -8.81 -16.71 2.62
CA ARG A 167 -8.05 -15.63 1.97
C ARG A 167 -8.93 -14.93 0.95
N PHE A 168 -9.14 -13.62 1.14
CA PHE A 168 -9.83 -12.80 0.14
C PHE A 168 -9.09 -12.89 -1.21
N LYS A 169 -9.79 -13.43 -2.21
CA LYS A 169 -9.36 -13.36 -3.61
C LYS A 169 -10.02 -12.13 -4.21
N ALA A 170 -9.24 -11.08 -4.42
CA ALA A 170 -9.69 -9.92 -5.19
C ALA A 170 -10.26 -10.41 -6.54
N PRO A 171 -11.48 -9.99 -6.92
CA PRO A 171 -12.01 -10.23 -8.24
C PRO A 171 -11.00 -9.85 -9.32
N LYS A 172 -10.84 -10.69 -10.35
CA LYS A 172 -9.84 -10.49 -11.42
C LYS A 172 -10.10 -9.25 -12.30
N LEU A 173 -11.21 -8.55 -12.08
CA LEU A 173 -11.74 -7.51 -12.98
C LEU A 173 -11.90 -6.15 -12.31
N ILE A 174 -11.26 -5.86 -11.18
CA ILE A 174 -11.37 -4.53 -10.55
C ILE A 174 -10.55 -3.50 -11.34
N ARG A 175 -11.16 -2.37 -11.70
CA ARG A 175 -10.46 -1.18 -12.24
C ARG A 175 -10.10 -0.25 -11.08
N GLU A 176 -8.84 0.20 -11.08
CA GLU A 176 -8.32 1.22 -10.17
C GLU A 176 -8.11 2.51 -10.96
N ARG A 177 -8.52 3.65 -10.39
CA ARG A 177 -8.29 4.97 -10.97
C ARG A 177 -8.09 6.01 -9.87
N THR A 178 -7.07 6.85 -10.02
CA THR A 178 -6.86 8.02 -9.16
C THR A 178 -7.55 9.23 -9.78
N PHE A 179 -8.44 9.87 -9.01
CA PHE A 179 -9.11 11.13 -9.35
C PHE A 179 -8.51 12.25 -8.51
N GLN A 180 -8.01 13.29 -9.16
CA GLN A 180 -7.41 14.44 -8.50
C GLN A 180 -8.47 15.55 -8.37
N PHE A 181 -8.56 16.16 -7.19
CA PHE A 181 -9.45 17.29 -6.95
C PHE A 181 -8.65 18.50 -6.48
N SER A 182 -8.69 19.59 -7.25
CA SER A 182 -8.08 20.86 -6.88
C SER A 182 -8.68 21.43 -5.59
N SER A 183 -7.92 22.28 -4.91
CA SER A 183 -8.41 22.97 -3.71
C SER A 183 -9.65 23.83 -4.00
N GLU A 184 -9.75 24.41 -5.20
CA GLU A 184 -10.90 25.19 -5.65
C GLU A 184 -12.15 24.32 -5.83
N SER A 185 -12.03 23.17 -6.52
CA SER A 185 -13.13 22.22 -6.69
C SER A 185 -13.63 21.71 -5.34
N ILE A 186 -12.71 21.35 -4.44
CA ILE A 186 -13.05 20.93 -3.07
C ILE A 186 -13.78 22.04 -2.31
N ALA A 187 -13.35 23.30 -2.44
CA ALA A 187 -14.01 24.42 -1.79
C ALA A 187 -15.43 24.64 -2.33
N LYS A 188 -15.64 24.54 -3.66
CA LYS A 188 -16.96 24.64 -4.31
C LYS A 188 -17.89 23.54 -3.84
N LEU A 189 -17.44 22.28 -3.90
CA LEU A 189 -18.20 21.12 -3.42
C LEU A 189 -18.60 21.30 -1.95
N LYS A 190 -17.64 21.69 -1.10
CA LYS A 190 -17.90 21.92 0.32
C LYS A 190 -18.90 23.04 0.55
N ALA A 191 -18.82 24.14 -0.21
CA ALA A 191 -19.76 25.25 -0.09
C ALA A 191 -21.18 24.81 -0.47
N LYS A 192 -21.35 24.08 -1.58
CA LYS A 192 -22.64 23.50 -2.00
C LYS A 192 -23.22 22.58 -0.91
N ALA A 193 -22.42 21.63 -0.43
CA ALA A 193 -22.86 20.69 0.62
C ALA A 193 -23.25 21.40 1.93
N ASN A 194 -22.53 22.45 2.33
CA ASN A 194 -22.88 23.24 3.52
C ASN A 194 -24.12 24.13 3.32
N ALA A 195 -24.43 24.53 2.08
CA ALA A 195 -25.66 25.28 1.78
C ALA A 195 -26.92 24.39 1.87
N GLU A 196 -26.77 23.10 1.56
CA GLU A 196 -27.86 22.12 1.54
C GLU A 196 -28.00 21.35 2.87
N SER A 197 -27.10 21.57 3.83
CA SER A 197 -27.03 20.85 5.10
C SER A 197 -27.27 21.75 6.30
N ASN A 198 -28.02 21.25 7.28
CA ASN A 198 -28.20 21.90 8.58
C ASN A 198 -26.96 21.79 9.49
N ASN A 199 -25.99 20.96 9.13
CA ASN A 199 -24.73 20.75 9.85
C ASN A 199 -23.53 21.20 9.02
N LYS A 200 -22.45 21.58 9.72
CA LYS A 200 -21.18 21.92 9.07
C LYS A 200 -20.49 20.67 8.51
N ILE A 201 -20.49 20.51 7.18
CA ILE A 201 -19.88 19.40 6.45
C ILE A 201 -18.41 19.73 6.10
N SER A 202 -17.51 18.79 6.39
CA SER A 202 -16.09 18.87 6.04
C SER A 202 -15.81 18.42 4.60
N SER A 203 -14.67 18.83 4.02
CA SER A 203 -14.26 18.42 2.67
C SER A 203 -14.25 16.89 2.48
N PHE A 204 -13.80 16.15 3.50
CA PHE A 204 -13.78 14.69 3.46
C PHE A 204 -15.19 14.09 3.44
N GLN A 205 -16.13 14.64 4.22
CA GLN A 205 -17.52 14.21 4.22
C GLN A 205 -18.20 14.53 2.89
N THR A 206 -17.93 15.71 2.31
CA THR A 206 -18.43 16.08 0.99
C THR A 206 -17.96 15.10 -0.08
N LEU A 207 -16.67 14.76 -0.12
CA LEU A 207 -16.16 13.76 -1.07
C LEU A 207 -16.73 12.35 -0.80
N SER A 208 -16.84 11.95 0.47
CA SER A 208 -17.41 10.64 0.82
C SER A 208 -18.88 10.52 0.40
N ALA A 209 -19.63 11.61 0.47
CA ALA A 209 -21.01 11.67 0.01
C ALA A 209 -21.11 11.62 -1.53
N LEU A 210 -20.15 12.23 -2.23
CA LEU A 210 -20.10 12.24 -3.70
C LEU A 210 -19.87 10.84 -4.29
N VAL A 211 -19.11 9.98 -3.59
CA VAL A 211 -18.87 8.59 -4.01
C VAL A 211 -19.79 7.60 -3.26
N TRP A 212 -21.05 7.98 -3.02
CA TRP A 212 -22.03 7.26 -2.18
C TRP A 212 -21.93 5.72 -2.24
N SER A 213 -22.02 5.08 -1.07
CA SER A 213 -21.95 3.62 -0.89
C SER A 213 -20.55 2.99 -0.99
N VAL A 214 -19.47 3.74 -0.75
CA VAL A 214 -18.09 3.23 -0.72
C VAL A 214 -17.49 2.96 0.66
N THR A 215 -16.53 2.05 0.73
CA THR A 215 -15.65 1.86 1.89
C THR A 215 -14.48 2.85 1.80
N MET A 216 -14.53 3.90 2.62
CA MET A 216 -13.48 4.91 2.71
C MET A 216 -12.32 4.44 3.60
N ALA A 217 -11.09 4.61 3.11
CA ALA A 217 -9.85 4.37 3.83
C ALA A 217 -8.88 5.55 3.68
N SER A 218 -7.82 5.57 4.49
CA SER A 218 -6.83 6.65 4.53
C SER A 218 -7.44 8.01 4.95
N SER A 219 -6.64 9.07 4.96
CA SER A 219 -7.10 10.42 5.33
C SER A 219 -6.24 11.49 4.65
N PRO A 220 -6.86 12.55 4.09
CA PRO A 220 -6.14 13.65 3.46
C PRO A 220 -5.45 14.58 4.48
N ARG A 221 -5.56 14.29 5.78
CA ARG A 221 -4.86 15.05 6.84
C ARG A 221 -3.41 14.63 7.01
N PHE A 222 -3.02 13.48 6.45
CA PHE A 222 -1.64 13.00 6.51
C PHE A 222 -0.94 13.34 5.20
N ASN A 223 0.10 14.17 5.28
CA ASN A 223 0.88 14.55 4.12
C ASN A 223 1.82 13.43 3.70
N VAL A 224 1.30 12.49 2.91
CA VAL A 224 2.10 11.37 2.39
C VAL A 224 3.24 11.85 1.49
N TYR A 225 3.05 12.93 0.75
CA TYR A 225 4.02 13.48 -0.19
C TYR A 225 5.21 14.21 0.47
N GLU A 226 5.14 14.49 1.77
CA GLU A 226 6.28 15.01 2.56
C GLU A 226 7.42 13.99 2.71
N ASN A 227 7.13 12.70 2.48
CA ASN A 227 8.13 11.65 2.54
C ASN A 227 8.95 11.61 1.25
N GLU A 228 9.94 12.49 1.14
CA GLU A 228 10.74 12.66 -0.08
C GLU A 228 11.86 11.62 -0.24
N PHE A 229 12.31 11.02 0.87
CA PHE A 229 13.44 10.08 0.93
C PHE A 229 14.75 10.57 0.27
N GLY A 230 14.89 11.88 0.03
CA GLY A 230 16.02 12.46 -0.72
C GLY A 230 15.94 12.31 -2.24
N MET A 231 14.77 11.94 -2.77
CA MET A 231 14.46 11.92 -4.20
C MET A 231 13.54 13.09 -4.64
N GLY A 232 13.21 13.99 -3.71
CA GLY A 232 12.23 15.06 -3.91
C GLY A 232 10.79 14.56 -3.72
N ILE A 233 9.82 15.38 -4.11
CA ILE A 233 8.39 15.06 -3.96
C ILE A 233 8.01 13.90 -4.89
N ALA A 234 7.31 12.90 -4.35
CA ALA A 234 6.81 11.78 -5.15
C ALA A 234 5.88 12.27 -6.28
N VAL A 235 5.96 11.61 -7.43
CA VAL A 235 5.11 11.85 -8.59
C VAL A 235 3.71 11.31 -8.35
N ALA A 236 3.61 10.14 -7.73
CA ALA A 236 2.36 9.48 -7.43
C ALA A 236 2.51 8.50 -6.27
N LEU A 237 1.37 8.20 -5.64
CA LEU A 237 1.20 7.13 -4.67
C LEU A 237 0.29 6.06 -5.26
N CYS A 238 0.68 4.79 -5.19
CA CYS A 238 -0.14 3.67 -5.65
C CYS A 238 -0.41 2.67 -4.51
N CYS A 239 -1.55 1.98 -4.57
CA CYS A 239 -1.87 0.88 -3.67
C CYS A 239 -1.60 -0.45 -4.38
N GLY A 240 -0.96 -1.40 -3.70
CA GLY A 240 -0.83 -2.75 -4.26
C GLY A 240 -2.13 -3.55 -4.17
N ASN A 241 -2.20 -4.65 -4.93
CA ASN A 241 -3.42 -5.43 -5.18
C ASN A 241 -4.08 -6.01 -3.92
N ALA A 242 -3.32 -6.23 -2.86
CA ALA A 242 -3.83 -6.67 -1.56
C ALA A 242 -4.87 -5.73 -0.97
N ASN A 243 -4.81 -4.47 -1.36
CA ASN A 243 -5.66 -3.39 -0.91
C ASN A 243 -6.79 -3.07 -1.92
N LYS A 244 -6.95 -3.83 -3.01
CA LYS A 244 -7.96 -3.54 -4.04
C LYS A 244 -9.14 -4.48 -3.90
N PHE A 245 -10.29 -3.93 -3.56
CA PHE A 245 -11.58 -4.60 -3.58
C PHE A 245 -12.62 -3.62 -4.14
N ASP A 246 -13.67 -4.17 -4.74
CA ASP A 246 -14.76 -3.36 -5.26
C ASP A 246 -15.31 -2.45 -4.17
N VAL A 247 -15.75 -1.24 -4.54
CA VAL A 247 -16.34 -0.27 -3.63
C VAL A 247 -15.31 0.36 -2.66
N LYS A 248 -14.01 0.15 -2.82
CA LYS A 248 -12.98 0.81 -1.99
C LYS A 248 -12.59 2.17 -2.54
N VAL A 249 -12.52 3.16 -1.66
CA VAL A 249 -11.91 4.47 -1.96
C VAL A 249 -10.88 4.83 -0.90
N SER A 250 -9.69 5.24 -1.32
CA SER A 250 -8.64 5.77 -0.44
C SER A 250 -8.43 7.25 -0.70
N SER A 251 -8.43 8.06 0.36
CA SER A 251 -8.20 9.51 0.25
C SER A 251 -6.81 9.90 0.73
N TYR A 252 -6.12 10.73 -0.05
CA TYR A 252 -4.81 11.30 0.27
C TYR A 252 -4.85 12.81 0.11
N GLN A 253 -3.92 13.50 0.77
CA GLN A 253 -3.65 14.89 0.46
C GLN A 253 -3.17 14.97 -1.00
N GLY A 254 -3.73 15.88 -1.79
CA GLY A 254 -3.34 16.05 -3.18
C GLY A 254 -1.92 16.59 -3.29
N ARG A 255 -1.23 16.20 -4.37
CA ARG A 255 0.17 16.59 -4.64
C ARG A 255 0.38 18.10 -4.67
N GLU A 256 -0.61 18.85 -5.15
CA GLU A 256 -0.56 20.32 -5.21
C GLU A 256 -0.59 21.00 -3.83
N GLY A 257 -0.95 20.26 -2.78
CA GLY A 257 -1.14 20.83 -1.44
C GLY A 257 -2.34 21.77 -1.38
N GLY A 258 -2.34 22.70 -0.41
CA GLY A 258 -3.37 23.75 -0.33
C GLY A 258 -4.81 23.28 -0.11
N GLY A 259 -5.02 22.04 0.34
CA GLY A 259 -6.35 21.44 0.50
C GLY A 259 -6.87 20.65 -0.70
N SER A 260 -6.04 20.43 -1.73
CA SER A 260 -6.29 19.44 -2.78
C SER A 260 -6.34 18.02 -2.20
N ILE A 261 -7.05 17.13 -2.89
CA ILE A 261 -7.27 15.73 -2.46
C ILE A 261 -7.13 14.81 -3.66
N ASP A 262 -6.37 13.73 -3.50
CA ASP A 262 -6.31 12.61 -4.45
C ASP A 262 -7.20 11.47 -3.92
N LEU A 263 -8.12 10.98 -4.76
CA LEU A 263 -8.96 9.81 -4.49
C LEU A 263 -8.54 8.62 -5.35
N ASP A 264 -8.01 7.58 -4.71
CA ASP A 264 -7.74 6.29 -5.33
C ASP A 264 -8.99 5.40 -5.20
N VAL A 265 -9.68 5.13 -6.31
CA VAL A 265 -10.98 4.47 -6.37
C VAL A 265 -10.86 3.10 -7.05
N CYS A 266 -11.33 2.06 -6.38
CA CYS A 266 -11.40 0.68 -6.88
C CYS A 266 -12.86 0.26 -7.06
N LEU A 267 -13.27 0.03 -8.31
CA LEU A 267 -14.64 -0.38 -8.66
C LEU A 267 -14.63 -1.49 -9.72
N LEU A 268 -15.74 -2.23 -9.82
CA LEU A 268 -16.01 -3.07 -10.99
C LEU A 268 -16.04 -2.23 -12.28
N PRO A 269 -15.71 -2.79 -13.46
CA PRO A 269 -15.52 -2.02 -14.68
C PRO A 269 -16.77 -1.25 -15.09
N GLU A 270 -17.95 -1.83 -14.91
CA GLU A 270 -19.23 -1.20 -15.22
C GLU A 270 -19.48 0.00 -14.31
N SER A 271 -19.18 -0.14 -13.01
CA SER A 271 -19.35 0.92 -12.01
C SER A 271 -18.33 2.05 -12.21
N MET A 272 -17.08 1.70 -12.53
CA MET A 272 -16.05 2.69 -12.88
C MET A 272 -16.47 3.47 -14.13
N SER A 273 -16.94 2.79 -15.18
CA SER A 273 -17.36 3.46 -16.42
C SER A 273 -18.55 4.39 -16.20
N ALA A 274 -19.48 4.02 -15.31
CA ALA A 274 -20.59 4.88 -14.92
C ALA A 274 -20.10 6.13 -14.18
N LEU A 275 -19.18 5.99 -13.21
CA LEU A 275 -18.60 7.12 -12.48
C LEU A 275 -17.81 8.06 -13.40
N GLU A 276 -17.08 7.50 -14.37
CA GLU A 276 -16.32 8.27 -15.37
C GLU A 276 -17.22 9.01 -16.38
N SER A 277 -18.49 8.62 -16.48
CA SER A 277 -19.48 9.24 -17.37
C SER A 277 -20.40 10.22 -16.62
N ASP A 278 -20.27 10.34 -15.29
CA ASP A 278 -21.06 11.25 -14.48
C ASP A 278 -20.53 12.68 -14.58
N GLU A 279 -21.30 13.58 -15.19
CA GLU A 279 -20.89 14.96 -15.44
C GLU A 279 -20.67 15.74 -14.13
N GLU A 280 -21.51 15.55 -13.10
CA GLU A 280 -21.37 16.26 -11.83
C GLU A 280 -20.08 15.86 -11.09
N PHE A 281 -19.74 14.57 -11.12
CA PHE A 281 -18.49 14.07 -10.56
C PHE A 281 -17.29 14.56 -11.37
N MET A 282 -17.32 14.40 -12.69
CA MET A 282 -16.19 14.72 -13.57
C MET A 282 -15.91 16.22 -13.65
N ASP A 283 -16.92 17.08 -13.52
CA ASP A 283 -16.76 18.55 -13.41
C ASP A 283 -15.94 18.96 -12.17
N ALA A 284 -15.96 18.15 -11.11
CA ALA A 284 -15.18 18.40 -9.91
C ALA A 284 -13.75 17.86 -10.00
N VAL A 285 -13.49 16.90 -10.88
CA VAL A 285 -12.17 16.28 -11.07
C VAL A 285 -11.29 17.20 -11.90
N SER A 286 -10.07 17.42 -11.43
CA SER A 286 -9.02 18.07 -12.21
C SER A 286 -8.50 17.12 -13.27
N LEU A 287 -8.58 17.52 -14.54
CA LEU A 287 -7.98 16.77 -15.64
C LEU A 287 -6.46 16.78 -15.44
N SER A 288 -5.88 15.60 -15.17
CA SER A 288 -4.44 15.41 -15.09
C SER A 288 -3.79 15.80 -16.41
N HIS A 289 -2.86 16.76 -16.38
CA HIS A 289 -1.95 17.05 -17.49
C HIS A 289 -0.92 15.93 -17.69
#